data_AF-A0A7J4DEQ8-F1
#
_entry.id   AF-A0A7J4DEQ8-F1
#
_cell.length_a   1.000
_cell.length_b   1.000
_cell.length_c   1.000
_cell.angle_alpha   90.00
_cell.angle_beta   90.00
_cell.angle_gamma   90.00
#
_symmetry.space_group_name_H-M   'P 1'
#
loop_
_entity.id
_entity.type
_entity.pdbx_description
1 polymer ?
#
loop_
_entity_poly.entity_id
_entity_poly.type
_entity_poly.pdbx_seq_one_letter_code
_entity_poly.pdbx_strand_id
1 'polypeptide(L)'
;NMSIQGYPMQMMLDGDRLVVASAIYYWSLDQDDPLREFMSEEVTVSYPGQEEYSYTYTRVQNLVKYTVIDVSDRTAPLVEREIYVEGNYHTARLVDGTVRSVTHLWTYIEGLRTWVYLPEDYWNVESDEERMEIWNESMEETIASNTAIIYDLTLDDFAPHIYEIGSQGLFQHPTSSGDCSEFAASADSAGRGFTTIMTIQMFSDDVDLEVDHITSSWAHVYASQDVMVLAEPANDWWWFWRNSGWDDATNIHIFDISDPSETTYVASGRVDGTVQDQFSLSELNGIIRVATTQDAWGRWWLETEEWTGPTNNVFTLAATECMIPEGCEDETSELVEIGHVGDIAAGERIWSARFVGDRAYLVTFRNMDPLWVIDLSDPTDPEILGELEIPGVSTYIHPIDADTLLTIGIGPGPDGLGLDWSVTQISLFDVSDPTNPVLADALPLSPGYEDENCDEWSCGWSWSYSEATYEHKAFTYWAPEQLLAVPLSTYRYTYDQVEIDGRVYTYSGYEFASTLQLIDVDAENGTLGIHGMVNHSDFYNEDGLSGWWGGSTSIRRSIFMGDYVYAFSTAGASVHRTDNLELMVELELPGYETPETYYYEDDDEEAKVDDGEEDPGEEDQDSATVEG
;
A
#
# COMPACT_ATOMS: atom_id res chain seq x y z
N ASN A 1 11.91 5.01 -28.86
CA ASN A 1 10.91 4.50 -27.91
C ASN A 1 11.26 3.08 -27.54
N MET A 2 11.40 2.82 -26.25
CA MET A 2 11.58 1.49 -25.66
C MET A 2 10.28 1.14 -24.94
N SER A 3 9.85 -0.11 -25.04
CA SER A 3 8.72 -0.63 -24.26
C SER A 3 9.27 -1.51 -23.12
N ILE A 4 8.66 -1.40 -21.94
CA ILE A 4 8.98 -2.23 -20.77
C ILE A 4 7.76 -3.12 -20.50
N GLN A 5 8.00 -4.41 -20.26
CA GLN A 5 6.93 -5.37 -19.94
C GLN A 5 6.45 -5.17 -18.49
N GLY A 6 5.15 -5.42 -18.26
CA GLY A 6 4.51 -5.30 -16.95
C GLY A 6 4.12 -3.85 -16.62
N TYR A 7 3.74 -3.65 -15.36
CA TYR A 7 3.33 -2.36 -14.80
C TYR A 7 4.50 -1.76 -14.00
N PRO A 8 5.18 -0.70 -14.49
CA PRO A 8 6.29 -0.09 -13.78
C PRO A 8 5.83 0.49 -12.43
N MET A 9 6.52 0.11 -11.35
CA MET A 9 6.22 0.50 -9.97
C MET A 9 7.23 1.52 -9.42
N GLN A 10 8.51 1.36 -9.78
CA GLN A 10 9.57 2.26 -9.36
C GLN A 10 10.66 2.35 -10.42
N MET A 11 11.24 3.54 -10.57
CA MET A 11 12.44 3.78 -11.36
C MET A 11 13.54 4.30 -10.44
N MET A 12 14.73 3.72 -10.53
CA MET A 12 15.91 4.08 -9.76
C MET A 12 17.06 4.39 -10.74
N LEU A 13 17.84 5.43 -10.46
CA LEU A 13 18.93 5.90 -11.33
C LEU A 13 20.23 5.93 -10.55
N ASP A 14 21.28 5.34 -11.12
CA ASP A 14 22.65 5.49 -10.66
C ASP A 14 23.59 5.71 -11.86
N GLY A 15 24.22 6.88 -11.91
CA GLY A 15 25.01 7.33 -13.06
C GLY A 15 24.20 7.30 -14.37
N ASP A 16 24.63 6.45 -15.32
CA ASP A 16 23.99 6.23 -16.62
C ASP A 16 23.26 4.88 -16.69
N ARG A 17 22.83 4.34 -15.53
CA ARG A 17 22.08 3.08 -15.42
C ARG A 17 20.76 3.31 -14.70
N LEU A 18 19.67 2.88 -15.33
CA LEU A 18 18.33 2.83 -14.73
C LEU A 18 18.01 1.40 -14.32
N VAL A 19 17.36 1.25 -13.17
CA VAL A 19 16.67 0.03 -12.78
C VAL A 19 15.18 0.34 -12.69
N VAL A 20 14.37 -0.37 -13.46
CA VAL A 20 12.91 -0.27 -13.42
C VAL A 20 12.35 -1.54 -12.79
N ALA A 21 11.70 -1.40 -11.65
CA ALA A 21 10.92 -2.47 -11.02
C ALA A 21 9.49 -2.45 -11.59
N SER A 22 9.01 -3.57 -12.12
CA SER A 22 7.69 -3.73 -12.71
C SER A 22 6.95 -4.91 -12.07
N ALA A 23 5.64 -4.78 -11.89
CA ALA A 23 4.78 -5.89 -11.54
C ALA A 23 4.29 -6.60 -12.81
N ILE A 24 4.34 -7.93 -12.82
CA ILE A 24 3.83 -8.77 -13.91
C ILE A 24 2.75 -9.68 -13.35
N TYR A 25 1.60 -9.69 -14.01
CA TYR A 25 0.48 -10.56 -13.64
C TYR A 25 0.38 -11.71 -14.63
N TYR A 26 0.24 -12.95 -14.16
CA TYR A 26 0.15 -14.15 -15.00
C TYR A 26 -0.85 -13.98 -16.16
N TRP A 27 -2.01 -13.41 -15.87
CA TRP A 27 -3.11 -13.26 -16.82
C TRP A 27 -2.94 -12.10 -17.80
N SER A 28 -1.95 -11.24 -17.56
CA SER A 28 -1.53 -10.18 -18.49
C SER A 28 -0.48 -10.64 -19.49
N LEU A 29 0.11 -11.83 -19.28
CA LEU A 29 1.10 -12.42 -20.18
C LEU A 29 0.42 -13.06 -21.40
N ASP A 30 1.10 -12.96 -22.55
CA ASP A 30 0.72 -13.67 -23.77
C ASP A 30 0.65 -15.19 -23.52
N GLN A 31 -0.21 -15.91 -24.26
CA GLN A 31 -0.39 -17.35 -24.06
C GLN A 31 0.87 -18.17 -24.32
N ASP A 32 1.77 -17.68 -25.16
CA ASP A 32 3.05 -18.28 -25.51
C ASP A 32 4.24 -17.64 -24.77
N ASP A 33 4.00 -16.79 -23.77
CA ASP A 33 5.07 -16.22 -22.95
C ASP A 33 5.72 -17.35 -22.11
N PRO A 34 7.06 -17.54 -22.21
CA PRO A 34 7.76 -18.62 -21.51
C PRO A 34 7.63 -18.55 -19.98
N LEU A 35 7.35 -17.37 -19.40
CA LEU A 35 7.15 -17.24 -17.95
C LEU A 35 5.93 -18.03 -17.46
N ARG A 36 4.92 -18.24 -18.31
CA ARG A 36 3.70 -18.98 -17.92
C ARG A 36 3.98 -20.44 -17.58
N GLU A 37 4.99 -21.06 -18.20
CA GLU A 37 5.40 -22.44 -17.89
C GLU A 37 6.06 -22.56 -16.51
N PHE A 38 6.60 -21.48 -15.95
CA PHE A 38 7.22 -21.46 -14.62
C PHE A 38 6.24 -21.04 -13.53
N MET A 39 5.26 -20.20 -13.86
CA MET A 39 4.24 -19.73 -12.92
C MET A 39 3.09 -20.72 -12.73
N SER A 40 2.93 -21.70 -13.63
CA SER A 40 1.81 -22.63 -13.61
C SER A 40 2.16 -24.04 -14.06
N GLU A 41 1.45 -25.03 -13.51
CA GLU A 41 1.56 -26.44 -13.86
C GLU A 41 0.17 -27.10 -13.96
N GLU A 42 0.08 -28.23 -14.65
CA GLU A 42 -1.15 -29.03 -14.71
C GLU A 42 -1.21 -29.97 -13.50
N VAL A 43 -2.21 -29.76 -12.64
CA VAL A 43 -2.46 -30.61 -11.47
C VAL A 43 -3.71 -31.44 -11.66
N THR A 44 -3.75 -32.61 -11.02
CA THR A 44 -4.94 -33.47 -11.00
C THR A 44 -5.35 -33.67 -9.56
N VAL A 45 -6.59 -33.28 -9.24
CA VAL A 45 -7.13 -33.34 -7.88
C VAL A 45 -8.18 -34.42 -7.73
N SER A 46 -8.26 -35.01 -6.54
CA SER A 46 -9.20 -36.07 -6.18
C SER A 46 -9.87 -35.71 -4.85
N TYR A 47 -11.17 -35.43 -4.89
CA TYR A 47 -11.98 -35.15 -3.70
C TYR A 47 -12.87 -36.35 -3.36
N PRO A 48 -13.04 -36.71 -2.07
CA PRO A 48 -13.94 -37.79 -1.66
C PRO A 48 -15.35 -37.60 -2.24
N GLY A 49 -15.82 -38.58 -3.01
CA GLY A 49 -17.15 -38.54 -3.64
C GLY A 49 -17.24 -37.77 -4.96
N GLN A 50 -16.13 -37.25 -5.49
CA GLN A 50 -16.08 -36.56 -6.79
C GLN A 50 -15.21 -37.29 -7.82
N GLU A 51 -15.46 -37.07 -9.11
CA GLU A 51 -14.58 -37.55 -10.17
C GLU A 51 -13.28 -36.72 -10.21
N GLU A 52 -12.16 -37.40 -10.49
CA GLU A 52 -10.87 -36.72 -10.70
C GLU A 52 -10.95 -35.79 -11.92
N TYR A 53 -10.42 -34.57 -11.76
CA TYR A 53 -10.28 -33.63 -12.86
C TYR A 53 -8.92 -32.93 -12.80
N SER A 54 -8.43 -32.55 -13.98
CA SER A 54 -7.17 -31.81 -14.13
C SER A 54 -7.44 -30.35 -14.46
N TYR A 55 -6.62 -29.45 -13.94
CA TYR A 55 -6.64 -28.03 -14.27
C TYR A 55 -5.25 -27.41 -14.12
N THR A 56 -5.07 -26.23 -14.71
CA THR A 56 -3.86 -25.44 -14.58
C THR A 56 -3.83 -24.76 -13.22
N TYR A 57 -2.97 -25.24 -12.34
CA TYR A 57 -2.68 -24.61 -11.07
C TYR A 57 -1.61 -23.53 -11.28
N THR A 58 -1.91 -22.31 -10.87
CA THR A 58 -0.99 -21.18 -10.95
C THR A 58 -0.36 -21.01 -9.57
N ARG A 59 0.86 -21.53 -9.39
CA ARG A 59 1.62 -21.46 -8.14
C ARG A 59 1.76 -20.02 -7.67
N VAL A 60 2.15 -19.12 -8.58
CA VAL A 60 2.28 -17.69 -8.31
C VAL A 60 1.56 -16.90 -9.39
N GLN A 61 0.79 -15.89 -8.97
CA GLN A 61 0.05 -15.04 -9.90
C GLN A 61 0.83 -13.78 -10.30
N ASN A 62 1.84 -13.40 -9.50
CA ASN A 62 2.59 -12.17 -9.66
C ASN A 62 4.10 -12.44 -9.69
N LEU A 63 4.80 -11.72 -10.57
CA LEU A 63 6.25 -11.59 -10.56
C LEU A 63 6.64 -10.13 -10.39
N VAL A 64 7.78 -9.89 -9.75
CA VAL A 64 8.48 -8.61 -9.75
C VAL A 64 9.64 -8.69 -10.75
N LYS A 65 9.61 -7.85 -11.77
CA LYS A 65 10.66 -7.74 -12.79
C LYS A 65 11.55 -6.54 -12.52
N TYR A 66 12.87 -6.74 -12.48
CA TYR A 66 13.87 -5.67 -12.48
C TYR A 66 14.52 -5.61 -13.86
N THR A 67 14.36 -4.47 -14.54
CA THR A 67 14.97 -4.21 -15.85
C THR A 67 16.11 -3.22 -15.70
N VAL A 68 17.34 -3.65 -16.02
CA VAL A 68 18.52 -2.79 -16.04
C VAL A 68 18.66 -2.17 -17.42
N ILE A 69 18.76 -0.85 -17.49
CA ILE A 69 18.78 -0.08 -18.74
C ILE A 69 19.99 0.86 -18.75
N ASP A 70 20.85 0.73 -19.76
CA ASP A 70 21.89 1.71 -20.09
C ASP A 70 21.26 2.94 -20.75
N VAL A 71 21.46 4.11 -20.14
CA VAL A 71 21.01 5.41 -20.64
C VAL A 71 22.16 6.38 -20.96
N SER A 72 23.38 5.86 -21.15
CA SER A 72 24.55 6.65 -21.57
C SER A 72 24.29 7.37 -22.90
N ASP A 73 23.54 6.72 -23.81
CA ASP A 73 22.87 7.37 -24.94
C ASP A 73 21.37 7.45 -24.67
N ARG A 74 20.92 8.58 -24.14
CA ARG A 74 19.50 8.84 -23.82
C ARG A 74 18.58 8.79 -25.03
N THR A 75 19.12 8.86 -26.26
CA THR A 75 18.31 8.75 -27.48
C THR A 75 18.08 7.30 -27.91
N ALA A 76 18.88 6.37 -27.37
CA ALA A 76 18.85 4.95 -27.69
C ALA A 76 19.17 4.11 -26.43
N PRO A 77 18.26 4.09 -25.42
CA PRO A 77 18.46 3.27 -24.24
C PRO A 77 18.57 1.78 -24.60
N LEU A 78 19.37 1.03 -23.85
CA LEU A 78 19.62 -0.40 -24.09
C LEU A 78 19.30 -1.22 -22.82
N VAL A 79 18.46 -2.26 -22.95
CA VAL A 79 18.24 -3.22 -21.86
C VAL A 79 19.47 -4.12 -21.74
N GLU A 80 20.05 -4.19 -20.55
CA GLU A 80 21.23 -5.02 -20.27
C GLU A 80 20.86 -6.34 -19.60
N ARG A 81 19.87 -6.31 -18.69
CA ARG A 81 19.50 -7.45 -17.85
C ARG A 81 18.05 -7.36 -17.40
N GLU A 82 17.43 -8.53 -17.23
CA GLU A 82 16.10 -8.68 -16.66
C GLU A 82 16.10 -9.82 -15.64
N ILE A 83 15.73 -9.50 -14.40
CA ILE A 83 15.57 -10.46 -13.29
C ILE A 83 14.09 -10.48 -12.91
N TYR A 84 13.55 -11.66 -12.63
CA TYR A 84 12.17 -11.89 -12.23
C TYR A 84 12.15 -12.59 -10.88
N VAL A 85 11.29 -12.15 -9.98
CA VAL A 85 11.17 -12.70 -8.63
C VAL A 85 9.71 -13.03 -8.37
N GLU A 86 9.42 -14.21 -7.85
CA GLU A 86 8.06 -14.58 -7.46
C GLU A 86 7.52 -13.67 -6.34
N GLY A 87 6.29 -13.20 -6.50
CA GLY A 87 5.57 -12.44 -5.48
C GLY A 87 5.24 -11.01 -5.89
N ASN A 88 4.93 -10.21 -4.88
CA ASN A 88 4.48 -8.82 -5.03
C ASN A 88 5.60 -7.86 -4.63
N TYR A 89 5.71 -6.76 -5.38
CA TYR A 89 6.67 -5.72 -5.08
C TYR A 89 6.22 -4.94 -3.83
N HIS A 90 7.15 -4.72 -2.89
CA HIS A 90 6.92 -3.85 -1.74
C HIS A 90 7.65 -2.52 -1.89
N THR A 91 8.99 -2.54 -1.89
CA THR A 91 9.83 -1.34 -2.04
C THR A 91 11.24 -1.71 -2.49
N ALA A 92 11.98 -0.76 -3.06
CA ALA A 92 13.40 -0.94 -3.37
C ALA A 92 14.19 0.36 -3.25
N ARG A 93 15.50 0.22 -3.04
CA ARG A 93 16.48 1.31 -3.09
C ARG A 93 17.72 0.85 -3.85
N LEU A 94 18.25 1.73 -4.69
CA LEU A 94 19.53 1.57 -5.38
C LEU A 94 20.58 2.44 -4.68
N VAL A 95 21.68 1.82 -4.23
CA VAL A 95 22.83 2.49 -3.62
C VAL A 95 24.09 1.89 -4.21
N ASP A 96 24.96 2.72 -4.80
CA ASP A 96 26.27 2.33 -5.34
C ASP A 96 26.22 1.06 -6.23
N GLY A 97 25.29 1.03 -7.19
CA GLY A 97 25.10 -0.09 -8.10
C GLY A 97 24.43 -1.35 -7.54
N THR A 98 24.03 -1.32 -6.26
CA THR A 98 23.34 -2.45 -5.60
C THR A 98 21.89 -2.09 -5.33
N VAL A 99 20.98 -2.95 -5.79
CA VAL A 99 19.55 -2.82 -5.52
C VAL A 99 19.23 -3.66 -4.31
N ARG A 100 18.79 -3.02 -3.23
CA ARG A 100 18.16 -3.69 -2.10
C ARG A 100 16.66 -3.60 -2.27
N SER A 101 16.00 -4.74 -2.46
CA SER A 101 14.56 -4.81 -2.69
C SER A 101 13.87 -5.69 -1.67
N VAL A 102 12.66 -5.28 -1.28
CA VAL A 102 11.75 -6.08 -0.49
C VAL A 102 10.58 -6.53 -1.35
N THR A 103 10.29 -7.83 -1.35
CA THR A 103 9.13 -8.43 -2.00
C THR A 103 8.36 -9.29 -1.02
N HIS A 104 7.10 -9.58 -1.33
CA HIS A 104 6.28 -10.46 -0.51
C HIS A 104 5.59 -11.53 -1.35
N LEU A 105 5.81 -12.79 -1.02
CA LEU A 105 5.18 -13.94 -1.64
C LEU A 105 4.16 -14.58 -0.68
N TRP A 106 2.89 -14.54 -1.08
CA TRP A 106 1.86 -15.36 -0.46
C TRP A 106 1.93 -16.78 -1.01
N THR A 107 2.08 -17.77 -0.13
CA THR A 107 2.13 -19.17 -0.54
C THR A 107 0.76 -19.81 -0.40
N TYR A 108 0.22 -20.30 -1.51
CA TYR A 108 -0.98 -21.14 -1.51
C TYR A 108 -0.55 -22.57 -1.82
N ILE A 109 -0.73 -23.49 -0.89
CA ILE A 109 -0.43 -24.91 -1.13
C ILE A 109 -1.66 -25.60 -1.69
N GLU A 110 -1.54 -26.12 -2.91
CA GLU A 110 -2.60 -26.85 -3.60
C GLU A 110 -3.02 -28.11 -2.81
N GLY A 111 -4.33 -28.41 -2.84
CA GLY A 111 -4.91 -29.57 -2.16
C GLY A 111 -5.13 -29.43 -0.65
N LEU A 112 -4.59 -28.41 0.02
CA LEU A 112 -4.90 -28.18 1.44
C LEU A 112 -6.37 -27.80 1.64
N ARG A 113 -7.05 -28.59 2.46
CA ARG A 113 -8.47 -28.40 2.78
C ARG A 113 -8.60 -27.43 3.95
N THR A 114 -9.18 -26.25 3.71
CA THR A 114 -9.47 -25.24 4.74
C THR A 114 -10.83 -25.43 5.43
N TRP A 115 -11.58 -26.45 5.03
CA TRP A 115 -12.90 -26.82 5.55
C TRP A 115 -13.05 -28.34 5.56
N VAL A 116 -13.90 -28.84 6.46
CA VAL A 116 -14.25 -30.27 6.54
C VAL A 116 -15.21 -30.60 5.40
N TYR A 117 -14.81 -31.53 4.53
CA TYR A 117 -15.66 -32.03 3.46
C TYR A 117 -16.56 -33.14 4.01
N LEU A 118 -17.87 -32.92 3.94
CA LEU A 118 -18.87 -33.84 4.48
C LEU A 118 -19.49 -34.67 3.35
N PRO A 119 -19.90 -35.93 3.62
CA PRO A 119 -20.67 -36.74 2.68
C PRO A 119 -21.98 -36.06 2.26
N GLU A 120 -22.45 -36.32 1.03
CA GLU A 120 -23.68 -35.72 0.48
C GLU A 120 -24.92 -35.97 1.35
N ASP A 121 -24.98 -37.12 2.03
CA ASP A 121 -26.09 -37.52 2.88
C ASP A 121 -26.01 -36.99 4.32
N TYR A 122 -24.93 -36.31 4.71
CA TYR A 122 -24.73 -35.78 6.06
C TYR A 122 -25.94 -34.97 6.59
N TRP A 123 -26.51 -34.10 5.75
CA TRP A 123 -27.64 -33.25 6.12
C TRP A 123 -28.98 -34.01 6.20
N ASN A 124 -29.05 -35.23 5.67
CA ASN A 124 -30.24 -36.10 5.72
C ASN A 124 -30.26 -37.01 6.96
N VAL A 125 -29.17 -37.08 7.73
CA VAL A 125 -29.08 -37.87 8.96
C VAL A 125 -29.88 -37.18 10.05
N GLU A 126 -31.00 -37.78 10.51
CA GLU A 126 -31.87 -37.18 11.53
C GLU A 126 -31.29 -37.24 12.95
N SER A 127 -30.41 -38.21 13.23
CA SER A 127 -29.80 -38.40 14.55
C SER A 127 -28.60 -37.46 14.74
N ASP A 128 -28.68 -36.58 15.74
CA ASP A 128 -27.55 -35.69 16.07
C ASP A 128 -26.28 -36.46 16.49
N GLU A 129 -26.43 -37.65 17.09
CA GLU A 129 -25.30 -38.51 17.48
C GLU A 129 -24.59 -39.08 16.26
N GLU A 130 -25.34 -39.61 15.29
CA GLU A 130 -24.80 -40.16 14.04
C GLU A 130 -24.21 -39.05 13.16
N ARG A 131 -24.84 -37.88 13.13
CA ARG A 131 -24.31 -36.70 12.44
C ARG A 131 -22.98 -36.25 13.05
N MET A 132 -22.86 -36.28 14.37
CA MET A 132 -21.60 -35.96 15.06
C MET A 132 -20.50 -37.00 14.80
N GLU A 133 -20.84 -38.28 14.68
CA GLU A 133 -19.89 -39.33 14.28
C GLU A 133 -19.32 -39.07 12.88
N ILE A 134 -20.20 -38.79 11.90
CA ILE A 134 -19.76 -38.46 10.53
C ILE A 134 -18.90 -37.21 10.51
N TRP A 135 -19.28 -36.17 11.25
CA TRP A 135 -18.47 -34.94 11.36
C TRP A 135 -17.04 -35.25 11.86
N ASN A 136 -16.93 -36.04 12.93
CA ASN A 136 -15.62 -36.39 13.51
C ASN A 136 -14.78 -37.23 12.54
N GLU A 137 -15.38 -38.20 11.84
CA GLU A 137 -14.69 -39.01 10.83
C GLU A 137 -14.19 -38.13 9.66
N SER A 138 -15.04 -37.26 9.12
CA SER A 138 -14.67 -36.33 8.05
C SER A 138 -13.58 -35.34 8.50
N MET A 139 -13.60 -34.92 9.76
CA MET A 139 -12.57 -34.06 10.34
C MET A 139 -11.23 -34.80 10.44
N GLU A 140 -11.21 -36.04 10.94
CA GLU A 140 -10.00 -36.86 10.99
C GLU A 140 -9.43 -37.13 9.59
N GLU A 141 -10.28 -37.41 8.61
CA GLU A 141 -9.87 -37.59 7.21
C GLU A 141 -9.26 -36.30 6.64
N THR A 142 -9.87 -35.15 6.93
CA THR A 142 -9.37 -33.84 6.50
C THR A 142 -7.99 -33.56 7.11
N ILE A 143 -7.81 -33.82 8.40
CA ILE A 143 -6.52 -33.67 9.10
C ILE A 143 -5.48 -34.62 8.48
N ALA A 144 -5.83 -35.89 8.25
CA ALA A 144 -4.92 -36.86 7.66
C ALA A 144 -4.50 -36.47 6.23
N SER A 145 -5.44 -36.00 5.40
CA SER A 145 -5.18 -35.51 4.04
C SER A 145 -4.22 -34.32 4.06
N ASN A 146 -4.50 -33.30 4.87
CA ASN A 146 -3.65 -32.11 4.96
C ASN A 146 -2.27 -32.46 5.53
N THR A 147 -2.20 -33.33 6.52
CA THR A 147 -0.95 -33.78 7.12
C THR A 147 -0.07 -34.50 6.11
N ALA A 148 -0.66 -35.34 5.24
CA ALA A 148 0.07 -36.02 4.18
C ALA A 148 0.66 -35.03 3.16
N ILE A 149 -0.12 -34.01 2.77
CA ILE A 149 0.35 -32.93 1.89
C ILE A 149 1.50 -32.19 2.56
N ILE A 150 1.32 -31.71 3.80
CA ILE A 150 2.33 -30.95 4.54
C ILE A 150 3.66 -31.71 4.67
N TYR A 151 3.63 -33.02 4.90
CA TYR A 151 4.87 -33.82 5.01
C TYR A 151 5.57 -34.09 3.67
N ASP A 152 4.90 -33.90 2.54
CA ASP A 152 5.50 -34.04 1.21
C ASP A 152 6.15 -32.73 0.72
N LEU A 153 5.81 -31.60 1.34
CA LEU A 153 6.34 -30.29 0.97
C LEU A 153 7.84 -30.18 1.25
N THR A 154 8.50 -29.45 0.37
CA THR A 154 9.91 -29.10 0.40
C THR A 154 10.07 -27.58 0.51
N LEU A 155 11.28 -27.10 0.81
CA LEU A 155 11.56 -25.66 0.81
C LEU A 155 11.27 -25.01 -0.55
N ASP A 156 11.47 -25.76 -1.64
CA ASP A 156 11.21 -25.28 -3.00
C ASP A 156 9.73 -24.93 -3.24
N ASP A 157 8.80 -25.54 -2.48
CA ASP A 157 7.36 -25.28 -2.58
C ASP A 157 6.95 -23.95 -1.92
N PHE A 158 7.79 -23.39 -1.05
CA PHE A 158 7.50 -22.14 -0.32
C PHE A 158 8.45 -21.00 -0.66
N ALA A 159 9.72 -21.30 -0.94
CA ALA A 159 10.74 -20.29 -1.20
C ALA A 159 10.43 -19.59 -2.53
N PRO A 160 10.47 -18.24 -2.58
CA PRO A 160 10.28 -17.51 -3.82
C PRO A 160 11.34 -17.88 -4.86
N HIS A 161 10.90 -18.25 -6.06
CA HIS A 161 11.83 -18.49 -7.15
C HIS A 161 12.32 -17.19 -7.78
N ILE A 162 13.56 -17.21 -8.27
CA ILE A 162 14.21 -16.08 -8.94
C ILE A 162 14.70 -16.55 -10.30
N TYR A 163 14.30 -15.83 -11.34
CA TYR A 163 14.59 -16.16 -12.73
C TYR A 163 15.36 -15.05 -13.43
N GLU A 164 16.22 -15.42 -14.37
CA GLU A 164 16.93 -14.51 -15.27
C GLU A 164 16.76 -14.99 -16.71
N ILE A 165 16.41 -14.08 -17.63
CA ILE A 165 16.32 -14.41 -19.05
C ILE A 165 17.63 -14.05 -19.73
N GLY A 166 18.45 -15.07 -20.00
CA GLY A 166 19.72 -14.93 -20.71
C GLY A 166 19.66 -15.34 -22.18
N SER A 167 20.79 -15.15 -22.89
CA SER A 167 20.94 -15.56 -24.30
C SER A 167 20.78 -17.07 -24.55
N GLN A 168 20.87 -17.90 -23.52
CA GLN A 168 20.69 -19.36 -23.57
C GLN A 168 19.30 -19.83 -23.14
N GLY A 169 18.39 -18.91 -22.80
CA GLY A 169 17.07 -19.20 -22.23
C GLY A 169 16.93 -18.66 -20.81
N LEU A 170 15.81 -19.00 -20.18
CA LEU A 170 15.49 -18.65 -18.80
C LEU A 170 16.28 -19.55 -17.83
N PHE A 171 16.93 -18.95 -16.83
CA PHE A 171 17.72 -19.59 -15.78
C PHE A 171 17.08 -19.30 -14.42
N GLN A 172 16.99 -20.32 -13.55
CA GLN A 172 16.52 -20.16 -12.17
C GLN A 172 17.74 -20.08 -11.24
N HIS A 173 17.82 -19.00 -10.46
CA HIS A 173 18.84 -18.82 -9.42
C HIS A 173 18.50 -19.68 -8.19
N PRO A 174 19.51 -20.19 -7.45
CA PRO A 174 19.26 -20.89 -6.20
C PRO A 174 18.52 -20.01 -5.19
N THR A 175 17.51 -20.57 -4.54
CA THR A 175 16.69 -19.88 -3.52
C THR A 175 17.19 -20.12 -2.10
N SER A 176 18.26 -20.90 -1.95
CA SER A 176 18.82 -21.25 -0.66
C SER A 176 20.32 -21.56 -0.76
N SER A 177 21.06 -21.21 0.29
CA SER A 177 22.48 -21.58 0.47
C SER A 177 22.65 -23.07 0.85
N GLY A 178 21.56 -23.74 1.23
CA GLY A 178 21.50 -25.16 1.59
C GLY A 178 21.58 -25.45 3.09
N ASP A 179 21.87 -24.46 3.93
CA ASP A 179 21.82 -24.58 5.41
C ASP A 179 20.66 -23.81 6.07
N CYS A 180 19.81 -23.18 5.26
CA CYS A 180 18.65 -22.38 5.65
C CYS A 180 18.98 -21.17 6.54
N SER A 181 20.23 -20.69 6.57
CA SER A 181 20.62 -19.51 7.36
C SER A 181 19.91 -18.23 6.91
N GLU A 182 19.45 -18.19 5.66
CA GLU A 182 18.67 -17.09 5.09
C GLU A 182 17.21 -17.05 5.54
N PHE A 183 16.70 -18.07 6.24
CA PHE A 183 15.29 -18.11 6.68
C PHE A 183 15.17 -17.83 8.17
N ALA A 184 14.37 -16.83 8.52
CA ALA A 184 13.98 -16.56 9.90
C ALA A 184 12.45 -16.48 10.05
N ALA A 185 11.98 -16.85 11.24
CA ALA A 185 10.56 -16.87 11.58
C ALA A 185 10.37 -16.50 13.05
N SER A 186 9.31 -15.77 13.34
CA SER A 186 8.86 -15.53 14.70
C SER A 186 8.30 -16.83 15.31
N ALA A 187 8.64 -17.12 16.57
CA ALA A 187 8.33 -18.42 17.21
C ALA A 187 6.83 -18.81 17.19
N ASP A 188 5.94 -17.81 17.26
CA ASP A 188 4.48 -18.00 17.28
C ASP A 188 3.78 -17.18 16.17
N SER A 189 4.38 -17.06 14.97
CA SER A 189 3.73 -16.38 13.83
C SER A 189 2.91 -17.34 12.97
N ALA A 190 1.76 -16.87 12.51
CA ALA A 190 0.86 -17.58 11.60
C ALA A 190 1.04 -17.17 10.13
N GLY A 191 2.12 -16.46 9.82
CA GLY A 191 2.42 -15.96 8.47
C GLY A 191 2.34 -17.07 7.41
N ARG A 192 1.61 -16.79 6.31
CA ARG A 192 1.42 -17.74 5.19
C ARG A 192 2.27 -17.40 3.96
N GLY A 193 3.38 -16.70 4.17
CA GLY A 193 4.23 -16.23 3.09
C GLY A 193 5.62 -15.85 3.57
N PHE A 194 6.41 -15.33 2.63
CA PHE A 194 7.74 -14.80 2.90
C PHE A 194 7.83 -13.35 2.46
N THR A 195 8.27 -12.51 3.38
CA THR A 195 8.85 -11.21 3.03
C THR A 195 10.33 -11.45 2.76
N THR A 196 10.76 -11.14 1.55
CA THR A 196 12.13 -11.40 1.09
C THR A 196 12.86 -10.10 0.91
N ILE A 197 14.01 -9.96 1.54
CA ILE A 197 14.99 -8.90 1.28
C ILE A 197 16.00 -9.49 0.29
N MET A 198 16.22 -8.79 -0.82
CA MET A 198 17.18 -9.18 -1.84
C MET A 198 18.20 -8.07 -2.02
N THR A 199 19.48 -8.41 -1.89
CA THR A 199 20.61 -7.52 -2.17
C THR A 199 21.22 -7.95 -3.50
N ILE A 200 21.00 -7.15 -4.55
CA ILE A 200 21.31 -7.54 -5.94
C ILE A 200 22.35 -6.61 -6.55
N GLN A 201 23.54 -7.12 -6.85
CA GLN A 201 24.54 -6.40 -7.62
C GLN A 201 24.19 -6.49 -9.12
N MET A 202 23.49 -5.47 -9.62
CA MET A 202 22.88 -5.54 -10.94
C MET A 202 23.80 -5.13 -12.09
N PHE A 203 24.90 -4.41 -11.82
CA PHE A 203 25.75 -3.80 -12.86
C PHE A 203 27.04 -4.59 -13.14
N SER A 204 27.29 -5.69 -12.43
CA SER A 204 28.39 -6.61 -12.69
C SER A 204 28.06 -7.61 -13.81
N ASP A 205 29.11 -8.15 -14.44
CA ASP A 205 28.99 -9.17 -15.50
C ASP A 205 28.24 -10.42 -14.99
N ASP A 206 28.54 -10.84 -13.76
CA ASP A 206 27.83 -11.90 -13.05
C ASP A 206 26.80 -11.28 -12.09
N VAL A 207 25.62 -11.92 -11.95
CA VAL A 207 24.65 -11.54 -10.91
C VAL A 207 25.14 -12.08 -9.59
N ASP A 208 25.46 -11.18 -8.66
CA ASP A 208 25.64 -11.53 -7.25
C ASP A 208 24.36 -11.15 -6.50
N LEU A 209 23.82 -12.12 -5.78
CA LEU A 209 22.53 -12.05 -5.12
C LEU A 209 22.66 -12.66 -3.73
N GLU A 210 22.26 -11.88 -2.74
CA GLU A 210 22.06 -12.31 -1.36
C GLU A 210 20.56 -12.14 -1.04
N VAL A 211 19.99 -13.10 -0.33
CA VAL A 211 18.56 -13.13 0.02
C VAL A 211 18.39 -13.47 1.49
N ASP A 212 17.48 -12.75 2.14
CA ASP A 212 16.95 -13.05 3.48
C ASP A 212 15.43 -13.19 3.40
N HIS A 213 14.88 -14.22 4.04
CA HIS A 213 13.46 -14.54 4.04
C HIS A 213 12.90 -14.52 5.47
N ILE A 214 11.87 -13.70 5.70
CA ILE A 214 11.08 -13.67 6.94
C ILE A 214 9.70 -14.24 6.70
N THR A 215 9.39 -15.34 7.39
CA THR A 215 8.03 -15.92 7.37
C THR A 215 7.05 -14.91 7.95
N SER A 216 6.14 -14.40 7.12
CA SER A 216 5.27 -13.27 7.46
C SER A 216 3.98 -13.29 6.64
N SER A 217 2.96 -12.58 7.10
CA SER A 217 1.76 -12.29 6.30
C SER A 217 1.96 -11.05 5.43
N TRP A 218 2.55 -10.00 5.99
CA TRP A 218 2.97 -8.79 5.29
C TRP A 218 3.81 -8.00 6.28
N ALA A 219 4.75 -7.17 5.83
CA ALA A 219 5.56 -6.37 6.74
C ALA A 219 5.65 -4.93 6.26
N HIS A 220 5.54 -3.98 7.19
CA HIS A 220 5.98 -2.61 6.92
C HIS A 220 7.51 -2.57 6.91
N VAL A 221 8.07 -1.81 5.98
CA VAL A 221 9.52 -1.67 5.79
C VAL A 221 9.92 -0.26 6.15
N TYR A 222 10.84 -0.11 7.11
CA TYR A 222 11.54 1.13 7.40
C TYR A 222 13.04 0.93 7.19
N ALA A 223 13.74 1.94 6.71
CA ALA A 223 15.19 1.90 6.61
C ALA A 223 15.81 3.28 6.89
N SER A 224 16.81 3.30 7.78
CA SER A 224 17.74 4.42 7.96
C SER A 224 18.90 4.29 6.96
N GLN A 225 20.08 4.82 7.31
CA GLN A 225 21.27 4.65 6.48
C GLN A 225 21.83 3.23 6.60
N ASP A 226 21.91 2.74 7.83
CA ASP A 226 22.65 1.52 8.17
C ASP A 226 21.73 0.44 8.76
N VAL A 227 20.46 0.75 9.06
CA VAL A 227 19.51 -0.18 9.68
C VAL A 227 18.24 -0.31 8.84
N MET A 228 17.77 -1.54 8.64
CA MET A 228 16.44 -1.85 8.13
C MET A 228 15.60 -2.50 9.23
N VAL A 229 14.33 -2.12 9.31
CA VAL A 229 13.36 -2.67 10.24
C VAL A 229 12.17 -3.22 9.44
N LEU A 230 11.83 -4.48 9.69
CA LEU A 230 10.58 -5.08 9.23
C LEU A 230 9.63 -5.19 10.42
N ALA A 231 8.42 -4.65 10.27
CA ALA A 231 7.35 -4.75 11.24
C ALA A 231 6.22 -5.60 10.65
N GLU A 232 6.14 -6.87 11.06
CA GLU A 232 5.11 -7.80 10.62
C GLU A 232 4.01 -7.95 11.68
N PRO A 233 2.71 -7.94 11.32
CA PRO A 233 1.67 -8.37 12.23
C PRO A 233 1.93 -9.81 12.65
N ALA A 234 1.90 -10.10 13.96
CA ALA A 234 2.21 -11.43 14.47
C ALA A 234 1.23 -12.49 13.97
N ASN A 235 0.02 -12.06 13.61
CA ASN A 235 -1.08 -12.93 13.23
C ASN A 235 -1.83 -12.36 12.02
N ASP A 236 -2.27 -13.25 11.15
CA ASP A 236 -3.15 -12.93 10.04
C ASP A 236 -4.61 -12.80 10.53
N TRP A 237 -5.35 -11.82 9.99
CA TRP A 237 -6.63 -11.35 10.52
C TRP A 237 -7.66 -12.47 10.77
N TRP A 238 -7.71 -13.51 9.94
CA TRP A 238 -8.69 -14.58 10.07
C TRP A 238 -8.36 -15.56 11.21
N TRP A 239 -7.08 -15.68 11.59
CA TRP A 239 -6.62 -16.68 12.56
C TRP A 239 -6.86 -16.29 14.02
N PHE A 240 -7.17 -15.03 14.27
CA PHE A 240 -7.68 -14.62 15.55
C PHE A 240 -8.99 -15.37 15.89
N TRP A 241 -9.79 -15.82 14.89
CA TRP A 241 -11.14 -16.35 15.11
C TRP A 241 -11.19 -17.46 16.16
N ARG A 242 -11.89 -17.16 17.28
CA ARG A 242 -12.03 -18.05 18.46
C ARG A 242 -10.70 -18.48 19.10
N ASN A 243 -9.62 -17.77 18.83
CA ASN A 243 -8.32 -17.99 19.43
C ASN A 243 -8.00 -16.85 20.41
N SER A 244 -8.25 -17.07 21.70
CA SER A 244 -7.94 -16.11 22.76
C SER A 244 -6.50 -16.21 23.27
N GLY A 245 -5.67 -17.10 22.71
CA GLY A 245 -4.27 -17.25 23.09
C GLY A 245 -3.32 -16.39 22.25
N TRP A 246 -3.84 -15.67 21.26
CA TRP A 246 -3.06 -14.83 20.36
C TRP A 246 -3.32 -13.36 20.65
N ASP A 247 -2.24 -12.63 20.92
CA ASP A 247 -2.28 -11.21 21.19
C ASP A 247 -2.29 -10.41 19.88
N ASP A 248 -2.90 -9.23 19.94
CA ASP A 248 -2.75 -8.21 18.90
C ASP A 248 -1.37 -7.59 19.08
N ALA A 249 -0.44 -7.94 18.19
CA ALA A 249 0.97 -7.65 18.33
C ALA A 249 1.66 -7.60 16.97
N THR A 250 2.81 -6.95 16.93
CA THR A 250 3.69 -6.82 15.77
C THR A 250 5.06 -7.40 16.13
N ASN A 251 5.59 -8.32 15.32
CA ASN A 251 6.99 -8.73 15.42
C ASN A 251 7.86 -7.71 14.69
N ILE A 252 8.96 -7.34 15.31
CA ILE A 252 9.93 -6.38 14.80
C ILE A 252 11.21 -7.14 14.52
N HIS A 253 11.71 -7.07 13.29
CA HIS A 253 12.98 -7.66 12.86
C HIS A 253 13.92 -6.54 12.43
N ILE A 254 15.18 -6.61 12.87
CA ILE A 254 16.21 -5.63 12.57
C ILE A 254 17.29 -6.28 11.71
N PHE A 255 17.71 -5.56 10.68
CA PHE A 255 18.81 -5.92 9.81
C PHE A 255 19.84 -4.79 9.75
N ASP A 256 21.12 -5.15 9.74
CA ASP A 256 22.21 -4.26 9.37
C ASP A 256 22.32 -4.24 7.85
N ILE A 257 22.29 -3.03 7.28
CA ILE A 257 22.39 -2.75 5.84
C ILE A 257 23.52 -1.77 5.52
N SER A 258 24.46 -1.58 6.46
CA SER A 258 25.60 -0.68 6.32
C SER A 258 26.58 -1.14 5.23
N ASP A 259 26.68 -2.45 5.00
CA ASP A 259 27.35 -2.98 3.82
C ASP A 259 26.40 -2.91 2.61
N PRO A 260 26.80 -2.30 1.49
CA PRO A 260 25.94 -2.23 0.30
C PRO A 260 25.70 -3.60 -0.35
N SER A 261 26.53 -4.61 -0.08
CA SER A 261 26.53 -5.91 -0.76
C SER A 261 25.86 -7.06 0.00
N GLU A 262 25.57 -6.88 1.29
CA GLU A 262 24.93 -7.90 2.13
C GLU A 262 23.85 -7.27 3.02
N THR A 263 22.90 -8.08 3.45
CA THR A 263 21.97 -7.76 4.54
C THR A 263 22.25 -8.74 5.67
N THR A 264 22.32 -8.28 6.92
CA THR A 264 22.61 -9.15 8.07
C THR A 264 21.51 -9.06 9.11
N TYR A 265 20.88 -10.19 9.44
CA TYR A 265 19.90 -10.26 10.52
C TYR A 265 20.55 -9.97 11.89
N VAL A 266 20.01 -9.00 12.62
CA VAL A 266 20.54 -8.56 13.92
C VAL A 266 19.76 -9.16 15.08
N ALA A 267 18.46 -8.89 15.15
CA ALA A 267 17.62 -9.29 16.28
C ALA A 267 16.14 -9.20 15.92
N SER A 268 15.30 -9.87 16.71
CA SER A 268 13.85 -9.68 16.70
C SER A 268 13.27 -9.46 18.08
N GLY A 269 12.11 -8.81 18.11
CA GLY A 269 11.30 -8.57 19.30
C GLY A 269 9.83 -8.50 18.94
N ARG A 270 8.99 -8.27 19.93
CA ARG A 270 7.54 -8.15 19.75
C ARG A 270 7.04 -6.96 20.57
N VAL A 271 6.12 -6.21 19.99
CA VAL A 271 5.39 -5.13 20.66
C VAL A 271 3.89 -5.35 20.50
N ASP A 272 3.12 -4.84 21.45
CA ASP A 272 1.67 -4.94 21.37
C ASP A 272 1.08 -3.97 20.35
N GLY A 273 -0.02 -4.37 19.72
CA GLY A 273 -0.73 -3.62 18.69
C GLY A 273 -0.15 -3.78 17.29
N THR A 274 -0.76 -3.03 16.37
CA THR A 274 -0.41 -2.98 14.95
C THR A 274 0.29 -1.68 14.59
N VAL A 275 1.34 -1.79 13.77
CA VAL A 275 2.03 -0.65 13.16
C VAL A 275 1.23 -0.17 11.95
N GLN A 276 1.03 1.15 11.81
CA GLN A 276 0.23 1.73 10.72
C GLN A 276 0.99 1.81 9.40
N ASP A 277 2.24 2.28 9.43
CA ASP A 277 3.08 2.48 8.24
C ASP A 277 4.57 2.63 8.60
N GLN A 278 5.41 2.89 7.59
CA GLN A 278 6.85 3.12 7.76
C GLN A 278 7.20 4.34 8.64
N PHE A 279 6.30 5.31 8.81
CA PHE A 279 6.54 6.51 9.62
C PHE A 279 6.17 6.30 11.09
N SER A 280 5.46 5.22 11.38
CA SER A 280 5.26 4.66 12.72
C SER A 280 6.50 3.90 13.24
N LEU A 281 7.58 3.86 12.45
CA LEU A 281 8.87 3.26 12.79
C LEU A 281 9.98 4.32 12.72
N SER A 282 10.97 4.17 13.59
CA SER A 282 12.20 4.96 13.50
C SER A 282 13.38 4.29 14.19
N GLU A 283 14.59 4.60 13.75
CA GLU A 283 15.83 4.28 14.43
C GLU A 283 16.56 5.57 14.82
N LEU A 284 17.10 5.62 16.04
CA LEU A 284 18.01 6.68 16.48
C LEU A 284 19.01 6.14 17.49
N ASN A 285 20.30 6.24 17.18
CA ASN A 285 21.40 5.79 18.04
C ASN A 285 21.29 4.31 18.45
N GLY A 286 20.79 3.45 17.56
CA GLY A 286 20.57 2.03 17.83
C GLY A 286 19.30 1.71 18.63
N ILE A 287 18.47 2.70 18.94
CA ILE A 287 17.17 2.51 19.57
C ILE A 287 16.11 2.48 18.47
N ILE A 288 15.34 1.39 18.42
CA ILE A 288 14.17 1.27 17.55
C ILE A 288 12.96 1.84 18.28
N ARG A 289 12.18 2.66 17.59
CA ARG A 289 11.02 3.36 18.14
C ARG A 289 9.81 2.99 17.30
N VAL A 290 8.75 2.56 17.96
CA VAL A 290 7.59 1.97 17.30
C VAL A 290 6.33 2.58 17.87
N ALA A 291 5.48 3.12 17.01
CA ALA A 291 4.13 3.55 17.36
C ALA A 291 3.12 2.49 16.90
N THR A 292 2.21 2.08 17.77
CA THR A 292 1.21 1.05 17.47
C THR A 292 -0.19 1.43 17.95
N THR A 293 -1.19 0.82 17.33
CA THR A 293 -2.59 0.83 17.80
C THR A 293 -2.99 -0.58 18.23
N GLN A 294 -3.44 -0.75 19.47
CA GLN A 294 -4.12 -1.96 19.93
C GLN A 294 -5.62 -1.83 19.70
N ASP A 295 -6.24 -2.77 18.98
CA ASP A 295 -7.67 -2.71 18.67
C ASP A 295 -8.32 -4.11 18.61
N ALA A 296 -9.62 -4.20 18.86
CA ALA A 296 -10.38 -5.44 18.69
C ALA A 296 -10.75 -5.73 17.22
N TRP A 297 -10.23 -4.98 16.25
CA TRP A 297 -10.44 -5.22 14.83
C TRP A 297 -9.97 -6.62 14.46
N GLY A 298 -10.81 -7.34 13.71
CA GLY A 298 -10.55 -8.74 13.43
C GLY A 298 -10.71 -9.63 14.65
N ARG A 299 -11.25 -9.16 15.79
CA ARG A 299 -11.53 -9.91 17.03
C ARG A 299 -12.97 -9.73 17.55
N TRP A 300 -13.92 -9.52 16.63
CA TRP A 300 -15.33 -9.18 16.91
C TRP A 300 -16.12 -10.23 17.70
N TRP A 301 -15.58 -11.43 17.93
CA TRP A 301 -16.19 -12.49 18.75
C TRP A 301 -15.76 -12.45 20.22
N LEU A 302 -14.79 -11.61 20.61
CA LEU A 302 -14.44 -11.43 22.02
C LEU A 302 -15.61 -10.76 22.75
N GLU A 303 -15.90 -11.20 23.97
CA GLU A 303 -16.96 -10.60 24.79
C GLU A 303 -16.60 -9.15 25.11
N THR A 304 -17.53 -8.24 24.80
CA THR A 304 -17.30 -6.78 24.78
C THR A 304 -17.34 -6.11 26.16
N GLU A 305 -17.54 -6.88 27.24
CA GLU A 305 -17.76 -6.32 28.59
C GLU A 305 -16.50 -5.65 29.19
N GLU A 306 -15.30 -5.90 28.64
CA GLU A 306 -14.03 -5.31 29.09
C GLU A 306 -13.33 -4.40 28.06
N TRP A 307 -13.82 -4.30 26.81
CA TRP A 307 -13.15 -3.49 25.78
C TRP A 307 -13.58 -2.02 25.84
N THR A 308 -12.62 -1.13 26.05
CA THR A 308 -12.84 0.33 26.18
C THR A 308 -12.62 1.13 24.89
N GLY A 309 -12.32 0.46 23.77
CA GLY A 309 -11.92 1.08 22.51
C GLY A 309 -10.45 0.84 22.17
N PRO A 310 -9.97 1.27 20.99
CA PRO A 310 -8.55 1.23 20.68
C PRO A 310 -7.71 2.08 21.62
N THR A 311 -6.45 1.71 21.81
CA THR A 311 -5.44 2.50 22.51
C THR A 311 -4.16 2.54 21.71
N ASN A 312 -3.42 3.63 21.83
CA ASN A 312 -2.18 3.82 21.09
C ASN A 312 -0.98 3.76 22.04
N ASN A 313 0.15 3.27 21.52
CA ASN A 313 1.37 3.07 22.28
C ASN A 313 2.58 3.60 21.51
N VAL A 314 3.60 4.03 22.23
CA VAL A 314 4.95 4.21 21.70
C VAL A 314 5.91 3.38 22.53
N PHE A 315 6.66 2.51 21.85
CA PHE A 315 7.68 1.64 22.41
C PHE A 315 9.06 2.10 21.97
N THR A 316 10.04 1.91 22.84
CA THR A 316 11.47 2.01 22.53
C THR A 316 12.12 0.67 22.81
N LEU A 317 12.89 0.18 21.85
CA LEU A 317 13.48 -1.14 21.86
C LEU A 317 15.00 -1.05 21.64
N ALA A 318 15.75 -1.91 22.32
CA ALA A 318 17.20 -2.03 22.15
C ALA A 318 17.61 -3.49 21.92
N ALA A 319 18.58 -3.70 21.02
CA ALA A 319 19.18 -5.02 20.84
C ALA A 319 20.11 -5.34 22.01
N THR A 320 19.92 -6.49 22.64
CA THR A 320 20.75 -6.99 23.75
C THR A 320 21.14 -8.45 23.52
N GLU A 321 22.29 -8.87 24.07
CA GLU A 321 22.64 -10.29 24.11
C GLU A 321 21.56 -11.09 24.86
N CYS A 322 21.11 -12.21 24.29
CA CYS A 322 19.99 -13.00 24.78
C CYS A 322 20.13 -13.39 26.27
N MET A 323 19.12 -13.06 27.08
CA MET A 323 19.16 -13.20 28.55
C MET A 323 18.56 -14.50 29.11
N ILE A 324 18.22 -15.49 28.27
CA ILE A 324 17.53 -16.75 28.67
C ILE A 324 18.39 -17.98 28.31
N PRO A 325 19.41 -18.35 29.13
CA PRO A 325 20.43 -19.36 28.78
C PRO A 325 19.93 -20.77 28.43
N GLU A 326 18.67 -21.09 28.73
CA GLU A 326 18.05 -22.39 28.40
C GLU A 326 17.37 -22.40 27.01
N GLY A 327 17.27 -21.24 26.34
CA GLY A 327 16.65 -21.09 25.01
C GLY A 327 17.47 -20.28 23.99
N CYS A 328 18.56 -19.65 24.39
CA CYS A 328 19.49 -19.02 23.46
C CYS A 328 20.47 -20.07 22.92
N GLU A 329 20.48 -20.32 21.61
CA GLU A 329 21.70 -20.84 20.98
C GLU A 329 22.78 -19.75 21.10
N ASP A 330 24.03 -20.15 21.38
CA ASP A 330 25.12 -19.19 21.61
C ASP A 330 25.17 -18.15 20.46
N GLU A 331 25.17 -16.86 20.79
CA GLU A 331 25.26 -15.68 19.89
C GLU A 331 23.95 -15.05 19.35
N THR A 332 22.76 -15.46 19.77
CA THR A 332 21.53 -14.74 19.35
C THR A 332 21.31 -13.43 20.13
N SER A 333 21.04 -12.33 19.41
CA SER A 333 20.61 -11.05 20.02
C SER A 333 19.09 -10.95 20.00
N GLU A 334 18.50 -10.45 21.08
CA GLU A 334 17.07 -10.19 21.21
C GLU A 334 16.80 -8.69 21.22
N LEU A 335 15.66 -8.28 20.68
CA LEU A 335 15.20 -6.90 20.74
C LEU A 335 14.24 -6.77 21.92
N VAL A 336 14.70 -6.10 22.99
CA VAL A 336 13.93 -5.94 24.22
C VAL A 336 13.31 -4.55 24.32
N GLU A 337 12.11 -4.49 24.86
CA GLU A 337 11.49 -3.23 25.28
C GLU A 337 12.27 -2.62 26.44
N ILE A 338 12.69 -1.37 26.26
CA ILE A 338 13.42 -0.59 27.29
C ILE A 338 12.61 0.59 27.81
N GLY A 339 11.57 1.02 27.10
CA GLY A 339 10.65 2.07 27.50
C GLY A 339 9.32 1.96 26.74
N HIS A 340 8.26 2.45 27.37
CA HIS A 340 6.90 2.39 26.86
C HIS A 340 6.08 3.53 27.40
N VAL A 341 5.29 4.15 26.52
CA VAL A 341 4.20 5.05 26.89
C VAL A 341 2.93 4.55 26.19
N GLY A 342 1.92 4.20 26.98
CA GLY A 342 0.65 3.65 26.51
C GLY A 342 -0.55 4.56 26.83
N ASP A 343 -1.74 4.04 26.55
CA ASP A 343 -3.03 4.72 26.78
C ASP A 343 -3.14 6.10 26.09
N ILE A 344 -2.41 6.30 24.99
CA ILE A 344 -2.46 7.53 24.21
C ILE A 344 -3.78 7.56 23.44
N ALA A 345 -4.56 8.64 23.62
CA ALA A 345 -5.85 8.84 22.97
C ALA A 345 -6.81 7.64 23.06
N ALA A 346 -7.20 7.26 24.28
CA ALA A 346 -8.10 6.13 24.50
C ALA A 346 -9.42 6.26 23.71
N GLY A 347 -9.73 5.25 22.90
CA GLY A 347 -10.87 5.22 21.99
C GLY A 347 -10.58 5.73 20.57
N GLU A 348 -9.32 6.06 20.26
CA GLU A 348 -8.87 6.55 18.96
C GLU A 348 -7.73 5.69 18.41
N ARG A 349 -7.48 5.80 17.10
CA ARG A 349 -6.36 5.12 16.43
C ARG A 349 -5.36 6.12 15.88
N ILE A 350 -4.13 5.69 15.67
CA ILE A 350 -3.14 6.44 14.89
C ILE A 350 -3.58 6.52 13.43
N TRP A 351 -3.59 7.74 12.89
CA TRP A 351 -3.75 8.06 11.47
C TRP A 351 -2.44 8.50 10.82
N SER A 352 -1.56 9.12 11.61
CA SER A 352 -0.21 9.46 11.18
C SER A 352 0.76 9.44 12.36
N ALA A 353 1.99 9.06 12.11
CA ALA A 353 3.06 9.10 13.08
C ALA A 353 4.32 9.68 12.45
N ARG A 354 5.16 10.35 13.25
CA ARG A 354 6.45 10.83 12.80
C ARG A 354 7.42 10.99 13.96
N PHE A 355 8.62 10.44 13.80
CA PHE A 355 9.72 10.62 14.73
C PHE A 355 10.71 11.67 14.21
N VAL A 356 11.09 12.64 15.05
CA VAL A 356 12.04 13.71 14.70
C VAL A 356 12.94 13.98 15.89
N GLY A 357 14.24 13.72 15.74
CA GLY A 357 15.19 13.84 16.85
C GLY A 357 14.70 13.03 18.05
N ASP A 358 14.62 13.68 19.21
CA ASP A 358 14.19 13.06 20.47
C ASP A 358 12.67 13.12 20.69
N ARG A 359 11.86 13.32 19.64
CA ARG A 359 10.40 13.45 19.76
C ARG A 359 9.66 12.49 18.84
N ALA A 360 8.48 12.08 19.26
CA ALA A 360 7.46 11.48 18.41
C ALA A 360 6.22 12.39 18.34
N TYR A 361 5.64 12.45 17.14
CA TYR A 361 4.38 13.13 16.86
C TYR A 361 3.38 12.08 16.39
N LEU A 362 2.24 12.01 17.07
CA LEU A 362 1.14 11.12 16.67
C LEU A 362 -0.09 11.95 16.39
N VAL A 363 -0.79 11.59 15.34
CA VAL A 363 -2.10 12.10 14.98
C VAL A 363 -3.08 10.96 15.17
N THR A 364 -4.09 11.17 16.01
CA THR A 364 -5.16 10.21 16.26
C THR A 364 -6.50 10.79 15.82
N PHE A 365 -7.54 9.98 15.65
CA PHE A 365 -8.84 10.54 15.28
C PHE A 365 -10.02 9.70 15.76
N ARG A 366 -11.05 10.41 16.23
CA ARG A 366 -12.42 9.89 16.36
C ARG A 366 -13.48 10.88 15.87
N ASN A 367 -13.42 12.13 16.36
CA ASN A 367 -14.28 13.24 15.92
C ASN A 367 -13.47 14.51 15.59
N MET A 368 -12.34 14.67 16.27
CA MET A 368 -11.29 15.67 16.04
C MET A 368 -9.95 14.93 16.12
N ASP A 369 -8.89 15.57 15.63
CA ASP A 369 -7.53 15.03 15.62
C ASP A 369 -6.70 15.70 16.72
N PRO A 370 -6.31 15.01 17.79
CA PRO A 370 -5.25 15.50 18.65
C PRO A 370 -3.88 15.16 18.04
N LEU A 371 -3.10 16.20 17.76
CA LEU A 371 -1.65 16.08 17.57
C LEU A 371 -1.00 15.91 18.95
N TRP A 372 -0.41 14.74 19.20
CA TRP A 372 0.33 14.41 20.41
C TRP A 372 1.82 14.65 20.21
N VAL A 373 2.48 15.20 21.22
CA VAL A 373 3.95 15.35 21.27
C VAL A 373 4.49 14.50 22.42
N ILE A 374 5.39 13.58 22.09
CA ILE A 374 5.98 12.62 23.04
C ILE A 374 7.49 12.87 23.10
N ASP A 375 8.02 12.99 24.32
CA ASP A 375 9.46 13.02 24.57
C ASP A 375 10.04 11.61 24.55
N LEU A 376 11.13 11.46 23.81
CA LEU A 376 11.92 10.24 23.71
C LEU A 376 13.41 10.52 24.02
N SER A 377 13.70 11.63 24.71
CA SER A 377 15.07 12.04 25.05
C SER A 377 15.75 11.05 26.01
N ASP A 378 14.99 10.50 26.95
CA ASP A 378 15.33 9.29 27.69
C ASP A 378 14.55 8.11 27.07
N PRO A 379 15.19 7.22 26.31
CA PRO A 379 14.48 6.10 25.69
C PRO A 379 13.97 5.08 26.73
N THR A 380 14.37 5.17 28.00
CA THR A 380 13.87 4.28 29.06
C THR A 380 12.66 4.81 29.82
N ASP A 381 12.31 6.08 29.61
CA ASP A 381 11.23 6.78 30.31
C ASP A 381 10.53 7.77 29.34
N PRO A 382 9.86 7.28 28.28
CA PRO A 382 9.16 8.15 27.34
C PRO A 382 7.94 8.82 28.00
N GLU A 383 7.71 10.12 27.74
CA GLU A 383 6.65 10.90 28.38
C GLU A 383 5.83 11.73 27.37
N ILE A 384 4.53 11.90 27.62
CA ILE A 384 3.68 12.81 26.84
C ILE A 384 3.97 14.26 27.28
N LEU A 385 4.38 15.11 26.34
CA LEU A 385 4.68 16.52 26.59
C LEU A 385 3.45 17.42 26.44
N GLY A 386 2.66 17.19 25.40
CA GLY A 386 1.53 18.04 25.05
C GLY A 386 0.62 17.42 24.01
N GLU A 387 -0.57 18.02 23.87
CA GLU A 387 -1.59 17.65 22.91
C GLU A 387 -2.18 18.93 22.28
N LEU A 388 -2.62 18.85 21.03
CA LEU A 388 -3.36 19.91 20.36
C LEU A 388 -4.52 19.31 19.57
N GLU A 389 -5.74 19.58 20.01
CA GLU A 389 -6.95 19.23 19.27
C GLU A 389 -7.15 20.18 18.08
N ILE A 390 -7.29 19.60 16.88
CA ILE A 390 -7.60 20.31 15.64
C ILE A 390 -8.82 19.68 14.93
N PRO A 391 -9.65 20.49 14.26
CA PRO A 391 -10.64 19.98 13.32
C PRO A 391 -10.00 19.35 12.08
N GLY A 392 -10.57 18.24 11.60
CA GLY A 392 -10.02 17.45 10.49
C GLY A 392 -9.12 16.31 10.99
N VAL A 393 -8.36 15.70 10.08
CA VAL A 393 -7.33 14.71 10.42
C VAL A 393 -6.14 14.82 9.48
N SER A 394 -4.92 14.70 10.00
CA SER A 394 -3.70 14.59 9.19
C SER A 394 -3.37 13.12 8.89
N THR A 395 -3.11 12.79 7.62
CA THR A 395 -2.69 11.43 7.22
C THR A 395 -1.17 11.34 7.03
N TYR A 396 -0.49 12.46 6.81
CA TYR A 396 0.96 12.51 6.67
C TYR A 396 1.56 13.75 7.35
N ILE A 397 2.65 13.55 8.09
CA ILE A 397 3.40 14.60 8.79
C ILE A 397 4.79 14.76 8.15
N HIS A 398 5.06 15.96 7.64
CA HIS A 398 6.33 16.37 7.08
C HIS A 398 7.04 17.39 7.99
N PRO A 399 8.16 17.03 8.64
CA PRO A 399 8.94 17.99 9.41
C PRO A 399 9.65 18.97 8.49
N ILE A 400 9.39 20.27 8.63
CA ILE A 400 10.13 21.32 7.91
C ILE A 400 11.48 21.56 8.60
N ASP A 401 11.44 21.67 9.92
CA ASP A 401 12.61 21.83 10.80
C ASP A 401 12.30 21.23 12.19
N ALA A 402 13.08 21.61 13.21
CA ALA A 402 12.91 21.09 14.57
C ALA A 402 11.66 21.61 15.28
N ASP A 403 11.15 22.77 14.85
CA ASP A 403 10.11 23.54 15.52
C ASP A 403 8.83 23.65 14.66
N THR A 404 8.85 23.17 13.41
CA THR A 404 7.73 23.33 12.47
C THR A 404 7.36 22.03 11.77
N LEU A 405 6.07 21.67 11.80
CA LEU A 405 5.51 20.53 11.08
C LEU A 405 4.51 20.99 10.02
N LEU A 406 4.56 20.37 8.85
CA LEU A 406 3.62 20.57 7.76
C LEU A 406 2.89 19.27 7.50
N THR A 407 1.57 19.28 7.48
CA THR A 407 0.77 18.08 7.30
C THR A 407 -0.18 18.20 6.13
N ILE A 408 -0.60 17.04 5.63
CA ILE A 408 -1.71 16.90 4.69
C ILE A 408 -2.70 15.89 5.25
N GLY A 409 -3.99 16.12 4.99
CA GLY A 409 -5.03 15.17 5.31
C GLY A 409 -6.41 15.65 4.88
N ILE A 410 -7.43 15.32 5.66
CA ILE A 410 -8.83 15.56 5.33
C ILE A 410 -9.35 16.72 6.20
N GLY A 411 -10.04 17.67 5.57
CA GLY A 411 -10.59 18.84 6.24
C GLY A 411 -11.76 18.51 7.18
N PRO A 412 -12.13 19.44 8.07
CA PRO A 412 -13.25 19.25 8.99
C PRO A 412 -14.60 19.34 8.30
N GLY A 413 -15.61 18.68 8.88
CA GLY A 413 -17.01 18.86 8.48
C GLY A 413 -17.53 20.30 8.72
N PRO A 414 -18.72 20.65 8.21
CA PRO A 414 -19.28 22.00 8.27
C PRO A 414 -19.39 22.62 9.67
N ASP A 415 -19.59 21.79 10.70
CA ASP A 415 -19.70 22.21 12.10
C ASP A 415 -18.35 22.10 12.86
N GLY A 416 -17.25 21.83 12.16
CA GLY A 416 -15.94 21.56 12.75
C GLY A 416 -15.79 20.16 13.35
N LEU A 417 -16.82 19.31 13.21
CA LEU A 417 -16.85 17.93 13.72
C LEU A 417 -16.84 16.94 12.56
N GLY A 418 -16.11 15.84 12.73
CA GLY A 418 -16.00 14.83 11.68
C GLY A 418 -15.16 15.32 10.49
N LEU A 419 -15.16 14.54 9.42
CA LEU A 419 -14.36 14.79 8.23
C LEU A 419 -15.24 15.18 7.05
N ASP A 420 -14.84 16.23 6.33
CA ASP A 420 -15.33 16.49 4.98
C ASP A 420 -14.38 15.83 3.98
N TRP A 421 -14.75 14.62 3.55
CA TRP A 421 -13.99 13.81 2.59
C TRP A 421 -13.81 14.49 1.22
N SER A 422 -14.52 15.59 0.95
CA SER A 422 -14.37 16.37 -0.28
C SER A 422 -13.27 17.43 -0.21
N VAL A 423 -12.69 17.68 0.97
CA VAL A 423 -11.69 18.73 1.21
C VAL A 423 -10.37 18.12 1.65
N THR A 424 -9.33 18.34 0.85
CA THR A 424 -7.94 18.09 1.30
C THR A 424 -7.47 19.31 2.10
N GLN A 425 -6.82 19.13 3.24
CA GLN A 425 -6.32 20.24 4.04
C GLN A 425 -4.81 20.15 4.24
N ILE A 426 -4.12 21.28 4.09
CA ILE A 426 -2.72 21.46 4.50
C ILE A 426 -2.72 22.21 5.82
N SER A 427 -1.97 21.73 6.80
CA SER A 427 -1.89 22.36 8.12
C SER A 427 -0.44 22.59 8.51
N LEU A 428 -0.14 23.76 9.07
CA LEU A 428 1.18 24.16 9.55
C LEU A 428 1.16 24.29 11.06
N PHE A 429 2.05 23.59 11.75
CA PHE A 429 2.14 23.56 13.21
C PHE A 429 3.45 24.15 13.69
N ASP A 430 3.36 24.97 14.74
CA ASP A 430 4.48 25.41 15.57
C ASP A 430 4.57 24.49 16.78
N VAL A 431 5.69 23.77 16.88
CA VAL A 431 6.05 22.84 17.96
C VAL A 431 7.33 23.28 18.69
N SER A 432 7.68 24.57 18.61
CA SER A 432 8.81 25.16 19.34
C SER A 432 8.67 25.02 20.86
N ASP A 433 7.44 25.14 21.39
CA ASP A 433 7.06 24.71 22.74
C ASP A 433 6.32 23.38 22.66
N PRO A 434 7.01 22.23 22.87
CA PRO A 434 6.39 20.92 22.73
C PRO A 434 5.32 20.64 23.80
N THR A 435 5.28 21.43 24.88
CA THR A 435 4.23 21.30 25.91
C THR A 435 2.95 22.05 25.55
N ASN A 436 3.01 22.91 24.53
CA ASN A 436 1.88 23.68 24.02
C ASN A 436 2.02 23.89 22.49
N PRO A 437 1.88 22.81 21.69
CA PRO A 437 1.90 22.92 20.23
C PRO A 437 0.73 23.77 19.72
N VAL A 438 0.92 24.48 18.60
CA VAL A 438 -0.07 25.41 18.05
C VAL A 438 -0.26 25.18 16.55
N LEU A 439 -1.52 25.18 16.10
CA LEU A 439 -1.84 25.28 14.67
C LEU A 439 -1.59 26.72 14.21
N ALA A 440 -0.52 26.94 13.46
CA ALA A 440 -0.13 28.25 12.96
C ALA A 440 -1.03 28.71 11.82
N ASP A 441 -1.31 27.82 10.87
CA ASP A 441 -2.22 28.07 9.75
C ASP A 441 -2.80 26.77 9.18
N ALA A 442 -3.95 26.87 8.51
CA ALA A 442 -4.59 25.75 7.81
C ALA A 442 -5.21 26.23 6.50
N LEU A 443 -4.93 25.50 5.42
CA LEU A 443 -5.37 25.82 4.08
C LEU A 443 -6.20 24.66 3.50
N PRO A 444 -7.52 24.79 3.40
CA PRO A 444 -8.35 23.84 2.67
C PRO A 444 -8.12 23.99 1.17
N LEU A 445 -8.04 22.85 0.49
CA LEU A 445 -7.78 22.72 -0.93
C LEU A 445 -8.88 21.91 -1.60
N SER A 446 -9.37 22.44 -2.71
CA SER A 446 -10.23 21.72 -3.65
C SER A 446 -9.83 22.10 -5.09
N PRO A 447 -9.63 21.13 -5.98
CA PRO A 447 -9.47 21.37 -7.42
C PRO A 447 -10.78 21.78 -8.10
N GLY A 448 -11.93 21.53 -7.47
CA GLY A 448 -13.26 21.88 -7.97
C GLY A 448 -13.73 23.27 -7.50
N TYR A 449 -14.57 23.91 -8.30
CA TYR A 449 -15.21 25.19 -7.97
C TYR A 449 -16.68 24.96 -7.60
N GLU A 450 -17.24 25.78 -6.71
CA GLU A 450 -18.68 25.78 -6.46
C GLU A 450 -19.43 26.38 -7.65
N ASP A 451 -20.33 25.61 -8.25
CA ASP A 451 -21.23 26.11 -9.29
C ASP A 451 -22.31 27.00 -8.63
N GLU A 452 -22.43 28.26 -9.04
CA GLU A 452 -23.34 29.27 -8.45
C GLU A 452 -24.83 28.87 -8.38
N ASN A 453 -25.25 27.81 -9.10
CA ASN A 453 -26.66 27.36 -9.19
C ASN A 453 -26.85 25.89 -8.76
N CYS A 454 -25.93 25.34 -7.97
CA CYS A 454 -26.00 23.95 -7.58
C CYS A 454 -26.58 23.75 -6.16
N ASP A 455 -27.91 23.56 -6.09
CA ASP A 455 -28.64 23.30 -4.84
C ASP A 455 -28.97 21.79 -4.62
N GLU A 456 -28.61 20.90 -5.56
CA GLU A 456 -28.90 19.46 -5.52
C GLU A 456 -27.63 18.61 -5.35
N TRP A 457 -27.71 17.48 -4.64
CA TRP A 457 -26.56 16.57 -4.41
C TRP A 457 -25.95 15.97 -5.70
N SER A 458 -26.71 15.95 -6.81
CA SER A 458 -26.26 15.41 -8.10
C SER A 458 -25.64 16.45 -9.03
N CYS A 459 -25.61 17.72 -8.64
CA CYS A 459 -24.84 18.73 -9.35
C CYS A 459 -23.54 18.99 -8.56
N GLY A 460 -22.45 19.34 -9.26
CA GLY A 460 -21.16 19.63 -8.64
C GLY A 460 -20.12 18.52 -8.80
N TRP A 461 -18.94 18.79 -8.23
CA TRP A 461 -17.79 17.90 -8.28
C TRP A 461 -17.92 16.77 -7.26
N SER A 462 -17.41 15.59 -7.62
CA SER A 462 -17.23 14.50 -6.66
C SER A 462 -16.17 14.88 -5.60
N TRP A 463 -15.97 14.02 -4.61
CA TRP A 463 -14.96 14.25 -3.57
C TRP A 463 -13.57 14.47 -4.16
N SER A 464 -12.88 15.51 -3.66
CA SER A 464 -11.51 15.81 -4.06
C SER A 464 -10.54 14.78 -3.47
N TYR A 465 -9.60 14.33 -4.28
CA TYR A 465 -8.66 13.26 -3.96
C TYR A 465 -7.24 13.69 -4.30
N SER A 466 -6.33 13.59 -3.31
CA SER A 466 -4.90 13.90 -3.47
C SER A 466 -4.06 12.63 -3.37
N GLU A 467 -3.17 12.39 -4.34
CA GLU A 467 -2.18 11.29 -4.27
C GLU A 467 -1.28 11.43 -3.02
N ALA A 468 -1.10 12.66 -2.52
CA ALA A 468 -0.26 12.97 -1.36
C ALA A 468 -0.87 12.61 0.01
N THR A 469 -2.16 12.26 0.11
CA THR A 469 -2.77 11.85 1.39
C THR A 469 -2.45 10.40 1.78
N TYR A 470 -1.91 9.60 0.87
CA TYR A 470 -1.47 8.22 1.13
C TYR A 470 -0.05 7.95 0.64
N GLU A 471 0.37 8.56 -0.47
CA GLU A 471 1.70 8.39 -1.03
C GLU A 471 2.56 9.63 -0.76
N HIS A 472 3.40 9.55 0.27
CA HIS A 472 4.30 10.63 0.67
C HIS A 472 5.23 11.12 -0.47
N LYS A 473 5.56 10.28 -1.47
CA LYS A 473 6.38 10.71 -2.62
C LYS A 473 5.65 11.70 -3.54
N ALA A 474 4.34 11.82 -3.41
CA ALA A 474 3.54 12.83 -4.09
C ALA A 474 3.52 14.16 -3.33
N PHE A 475 3.81 14.16 -2.02
CA PHE A 475 3.99 15.35 -1.21
C PHE A 475 5.40 15.93 -1.42
N THR A 476 5.53 16.95 -2.26
CA THR A 476 6.86 17.48 -2.65
C THR A 476 7.08 18.87 -2.09
N TYR A 477 7.88 18.99 -1.03
CA TYR A 477 8.28 20.28 -0.45
C TYR A 477 9.68 20.70 -0.91
N TRP A 478 9.80 21.91 -1.45
CA TRP A 478 11.04 22.50 -1.94
C TRP A 478 11.49 23.63 -1.03
N ALA A 479 12.24 23.25 0.02
CA ALA A 479 12.74 24.18 1.03
C ALA A 479 13.50 25.41 0.48
N PRO A 480 14.31 25.33 -0.60
CA PRO A 480 15.00 26.51 -1.15
C PRO A 480 14.09 27.65 -1.59
N GLU A 481 12.86 27.36 -2.03
CA GLU A 481 11.85 28.38 -2.39
C GLU A 481 10.65 28.37 -1.46
N GLN A 482 10.65 27.52 -0.41
CA GLN A 482 9.54 27.34 0.51
C GLN A 482 8.22 26.99 -0.19
N LEU A 483 8.29 26.19 -1.26
CA LEU A 483 7.13 25.80 -2.06
C LEU A 483 6.72 24.35 -1.80
N LEU A 484 5.45 24.13 -1.52
CA LEU A 484 4.84 22.80 -1.50
C LEU A 484 4.04 22.57 -2.78
N ALA A 485 4.25 21.42 -3.41
CA ALA A 485 3.43 20.94 -4.52
C ALA A 485 2.49 19.81 -4.07
N VAL A 486 1.18 19.99 -4.26
CA VAL A 486 0.14 19.04 -3.84
C VAL A 486 -0.72 18.66 -5.05
N PRO A 487 -0.70 17.40 -5.49
CA PRO A 487 -1.60 16.96 -6.55
C PRO A 487 -3.03 16.87 -6.04
N LEU A 488 -3.99 17.33 -6.84
CA LEU A 488 -5.41 17.30 -6.53
C LEU A 488 -6.17 16.80 -7.75
N SER A 489 -7.18 15.98 -7.52
CA SER A 489 -8.04 15.45 -8.57
C SER A 489 -9.49 15.34 -8.13
N THR A 490 -10.41 15.54 -9.06
CA THR A 490 -11.84 15.29 -8.87
C THR A 490 -12.48 15.05 -10.25
N TYR A 491 -13.73 14.62 -10.27
CA TYR A 491 -14.51 14.45 -11.48
C TYR A 491 -15.98 14.80 -11.25
N ARG A 492 -16.68 15.15 -12.32
CA ARG A 492 -18.15 15.24 -12.30
C ARG A 492 -18.74 14.54 -13.50
N TYR A 493 -19.96 14.03 -13.33
CA TYR A 493 -20.74 13.53 -14.44
C TYR A 493 -21.61 14.65 -14.98
N THR A 494 -21.53 14.87 -16.29
CA THR A 494 -22.30 15.90 -16.99
C THR A 494 -23.27 15.23 -17.94
N TYR A 495 -24.49 15.75 -17.98
CA TYR A 495 -25.54 15.37 -18.93
C TYR A 495 -26.19 16.63 -19.47
N ASP A 496 -26.19 16.82 -20.79
CA ASP A 496 -26.82 17.95 -21.46
C ASP A 496 -27.64 17.49 -22.67
N GLN A 497 -28.72 18.22 -22.96
CA GLN A 497 -29.57 18.01 -24.12
C GLN A 497 -29.66 19.31 -24.93
N VAL A 498 -29.20 19.27 -26.18
CA VAL A 498 -29.20 20.41 -27.09
C VAL A 498 -30.14 20.14 -28.26
N GLU A 499 -31.16 20.98 -28.45
CA GLU A 499 -32.02 20.91 -29.63
C GLU A 499 -31.41 21.73 -30.78
N ILE A 500 -31.03 21.05 -31.87
CA ILE A 500 -30.53 21.69 -33.10
C ILE A 500 -31.46 21.29 -34.25
N ASP A 501 -32.05 22.29 -34.91
CA ASP A 501 -32.95 22.10 -36.07
C ASP A 501 -34.12 21.12 -35.83
N GLY A 502 -34.63 21.06 -34.59
CA GLY A 502 -35.75 20.19 -34.19
C GLY A 502 -35.36 18.75 -33.86
N ARG A 503 -34.05 18.45 -33.78
CA ARG A 503 -33.51 17.19 -33.26
C ARG A 503 -32.85 17.43 -31.91
N VAL A 504 -33.15 16.58 -30.94
CA VAL A 504 -32.52 16.61 -29.62
C VAL A 504 -31.23 15.80 -29.71
N TYR A 505 -30.11 16.42 -29.32
CA TYR A 505 -28.83 15.77 -29.17
C TYR A 505 -28.53 15.64 -27.68
N THR A 506 -28.31 14.42 -27.22
CA THR A 506 -27.91 14.16 -25.84
C THR A 506 -26.40 13.99 -25.76
N TYR A 507 -25.76 14.69 -24.84
CA TYR A 507 -24.34 14.56 -24.53
C TYR A 507 -24.19 14.17 -23.06
N SER A 508 -23.45 13.09 -22.79
CA SER A 508 -23.20 12.66 -21.43
C SER A 508 -21.82 12.04 -21.26
N GLY A 509 -21.19 12.29 -20.13
CA GLY A 509 -19.88 11.74 -19.81
C GLY A 509 -19.26 12.44 -18.61
N TYR A 510 -17.97 12.21 -18.41
CA TYR A 510 -17.22 12.71 -17.27
C TYR A 510 -16.35 13.89 -17.66
N GLU A 511 -16.25 14.85 -16.74
CA GLU A 511 -15.27 15.92 -16.78
C GLU A 511 -14.31 15.72 -15.60
N PHE A 512 -13.01 15.76 -15.87
CA PHE A 512 -11.98 15.54 -14.87
C PHE A 512 -11.25 16.84 -14.54
N ALA A 513 -10.99 17.08 -13.26
CA ALA A 513 -10.01 18.06 -12.84
C ALA A 513 -8.77 17.32 -12.33
N SER A 514 -7.60 17.67 -12.86
CA SER A 514 -6.30 17.12 -12.48
C SER A 514 -5.31 18.26 -12.37
N THR A 515 -4.96 18.66 -11.15
CA THR A 515 -4.15 19.84 -10.89
C THR A 515 -3.01 19.55 -9.92
N LEU A 516 -1.98 20.37 -9.97
CA LEU A 516 -0.89 20.41 -8.99
C LEU A 516 -0.92 21.81 -8.38
N GLN A 517 -1.44 21.91 -7.15
CA GLN A 517 -1.49 23.16 -6.42
C GLN A 517 -0.10 23.47 -5.85
N LEU A 518 0.41 24.67 -6.09
CA LEU A 518 1.61 25.18 -5.45
C LEU A 518 1.24 26.12 -4.30
N ILE A 519 1.89 25.94 -3.17
CA ILE A 519 1.59 26.61 -1.90
C ILE A 519 2.88 27.21 -1.35
N ASP A 520 2.88 28.50 -1.07
CA ASP A 520 3.93 29.18 -0.34
C ASP A 520 3.85 28.79 1.15
N VAL A 521 4.95 28.31 1.72
CA VAL A 521 5.04 27.85 3.11
C VAL A 521 6.01 28.73 3.88
N ASP A 522 5.50 29.81 4.47
CA ASP A 522 6.31 30.69 5.31
C ASP A 522 6.37 30.15 6.75
N ALA A 523 7.32 29.24 6.99
CA ALA A 523 7.55 28.65 8.30
C ALA A 523 8.00 29.66 9.36
N GLU A 524 8.65 30.77 8.97
CA GLU A 524 9.15 31.77 9.92
C GLU A 524 8.00 32.63 10.49
N ASN A 525 7.01 32.95 9.65
CA ASN A 525 5.81 33.68 10.08
C ASN A 525 4.62 32.78 10.41
N GLY A 526 4.72 31.47 10.12
CA GLY A 526 3.67 30.49 10.37
C GLY A 526 2.45 30.68 9.47
N THR A 527 2.64 30.93 8.16
CA THR A 527 1.53 31.19 7.22
C THR A 527 1.62 30.35 5.94
N LEU A 528 0.47 29.98 5.41
CA LEU A 528 0.30 29.28 4.14
C LEU A 528 -0.38 30.19 3.11
N GLY A 529 0.07 30.14 1.86
CA GLY A 529 -0.49 30.94 0.76
C GLY A 529 -0.62 30.16 -0.52
N ILE A 530 -1.66 30.42 -1.32
CA ILE A 530 -1.75 29.83 -2.67
C ILE A 530 -0.77 30.57 -3.58
N HIS A 531 0.22 29.83 -4.09
CA HIS A 531 1.17 30.33 -5.07
C HIS A 531 0.58 30.28 -6.49
N GLY A 532 -0.09 29.17 -6.82
CA GLY A 532 -0.79 28.97 -8.09
C GLY A 532 -1.06 27.49 -8.36
N MET A 533 -1.36 27.14 -9.61
CA MET A 533 -1.59 25.75 -10.00
C MET A 533 -1.08 25.43 -11.39
N VAL A 534 -0.63 24.19 -11.58
CA VAL A 534 -0.44 23.55 -12.88
C VAL A 534 -1.66 22.69 -13.17
N ASN A 535 -2.17 22.72 -14.41
CA ASN A 535 -3.41 22.06 -14.78
C ASN A 535 -3.17 21.02 -15.89
N HIS A 536 -3.49 19.76 -15.62
CA HIS A 536 -3.43 18.62 -16.53
C HIS A 536 -4.83 18.14 -16.96
N SER A 537 -5.89 18.87 -16.62
CA SER A 537 -7.28 18.50 -16.93
C SER A 537 -7.52 18.40 -18.45
N ASP A 538 -6.85 19.23 -19.24
CA ASP A 538 -7.00 19.25 -20.70
C ASP A 538 -6.58 17.92 -21.34
N PHE A 539 -5.60 17.20 -20.78
CA PHE A 539 -5.23 15.85 -21.25
C PHE A 539 -6.37 14.82 -21.19
N TYR A 540 -7.40 15.10 -20.37
CA TYR A 540 -8.55 14.21 -20.18
C TYR A 540 -9.81 14.75 -20.85
N ASN A 541 -9.89 16.06 -21.08
CA ASN A 541 -11.10 16.76 -21.51
C ASN A 541 -11.01 17.38 -22.93
N GLU A 542 -9.90 17.22 -23.66
CA GLU A 542 -9.67 17.91 -24.96
C GLU A 542 -10.79 17.67 -25.99
N ASP A 543 -11.33 16.45 -26.04
CA ASP A 543 -12.43 16.07 -26.95
C ASP A 543 -13.84 16.28 -26.34
N GLY A 544 -13.93 16.94 -25.18
CA GLY A 544 -15.18 17.17 -24.44
C GLY A 544 -15.34 16.21 -23.26
N LEU A 545 -16.56 15.67 -23.08
CA LEU A 545 -16.85 14.73 -21.99
C LEU A 545 -16.21 13.37 -22.28
N SER A 546 -15.42 12.84 -21.35
CA SER A 546 -14.74 11.56 -21.48
C SER A 546 -15.60 10.39 -20.95
N GLY A 547 -15.30 9.17 -21.40
CA GLY A 547 -15.89 7.95 -20.82
C GLY A 547 -15.44 7.70 -19.37
N TRP A 548 -16.14 6.80 -18.67
CA TRP A 548 -15.72 6.37 -17.32
C TRP A 548 -14.33 5.73 -17.35
N TRP A 549 -13.45 6.13 -16.43
CA TRP A 549 -12.01 5.84 -16.50
C TRP A 549 -11.55 4.88 -15.38
N GLY A 550 -11.06 3.71 -15.74
CA GLY A 550 -10.65 2.65 -14.80
C GLY A 550 -9.25 2.85 -14.22
N GLY A 551 -9.07 3.78 -13.27
CA GLY A 551 -7.80 4.00 -12.60
C GLY A 551 -7.68 5.38 -11.95
N SER A 552 -6.74 6.21 -12.42
CA SER A 552 -6.51 7.55 -11.89
C SER A 552 -6.05 8.53 -12.98
N THR A 553 -6.72 9.69 -13.00
CA THR A 553 -6.45 10.90 -13.78
C THR A 553 -5.56 11.90 -13.04
N SER A 554 -5.12 11.58 -11.81
CA SER A 554 -4.35 12.45 -10.94
C SER A 554 -2.94 12.69 -11.48
N ILE A 555 -2.40 13.89 -11.24
CA ILE A 555 -0.95 14.08 -11.23
C ILE A 555 -0.40 13.22 -10.09
N ARG A 556 0.52 12.30 -10.39
CA ARG A 556 1.04 11.34 -9.40
C ARG A 556 2.35 11.79 -8.80
N ARG A 557 3.19 12.47 -9.57
CA ARG A 557 4.51 12.91 -9.10
C ARG A 557 4.78 14.34 -9.54
N SER A 558 5.52 15.04 -8.69
CA SER A 558 6.10 16.32 -9.02
C SER A 558 7.57 16.37 -8.59
N ILE A 559 8.39 17.15 -9.31
CA ILE A 559 9.82 17.29 -9.01
C ILE A 559 10.20 18.75 -9.21
N PHE A 560 10.85 19.34 -8.20
CA PHE A 560 11.51 20.65 -8.35
C PHE A 560 12.94 20.45 -8.84
N MET A 561 13.31 21.15 -9.91
CA MET A 561 14.67 21.12 -10.48
C MET A 561 15.12 22.54 -10.82
N GLY A 562 15.80 23.18 -9.86
CA GLY A 562 16.14 24.60 -9.95
C GLY A 562 14.87 25.44 -9.96
N ASP A 563 14.76 26.36 -10.91
CA ASP A 563 13.64 27.30 -11.04
C ASP A 563 12.42 26.70 -11.78
N TYR A 564 12.29 25.37 -11.78
CA TYR A 564 11.26 24.65 -12.53
C TYR A 564 10.58 23.58 -11.69
N VAL A 565 9.27 23.42 -11.89
CA VAL A 565 8.47 22.30 -11.39
C VAL A 565 8.03 21.42 -12.55
N TYR A 566 8.25 20.12 -12.39
CA TYR A 566 7.85 19.08 -13.32
C TYR A 566 6.64 18.38 -12.73
N ALA A 567 5.60 18.16 -13.53
CA ALA A 567 4.39 17.45 -13.12
C ALA A 567 4.16 16.27 -14.06
N PHE A 568 3.79 15.11 -13.49
CA PHE A 568 3.57 13.87 -14.23
C PHE A 568 2.21 13.27 -13.87
N SER A 569 1.30 13.20 -14.84
CA SER A 569 0.04 12.44 -14.77
C SER A 569 0.09 11.24 -15.71
N THR A 570 -0.95 10.41 -15.69
CA THR A 570 -1.06 9.22 -16.56
C THR A 570 -1.02 9.61 -18.05
N ALA A 571 -1.68 10.71 -18.43
CA ALA A 571 -1.86 11.11 -19.83
C ALA A 571 -0.77 12.09 -20.32
N GLY A 572 -0.06 12.77 -19.42
CA GLY A 572 0.88 13.79 -19.83
C GLY A 572 1.85 14.25 -18.74
N ALA A 573 2.88 14.98 -19.18
CA ALA A 573 3.86 15.62 -18.34
C ALA A 573 4.05 17.07 -18.77
N SER A 574 4.32 17.96 -17.81
CA SER A 574 4.56 19.37 -18.08
C SER A 574 5.67 19.93 -17.21
N VAL A 575 6.27 21.03 -17.68
CA VAL A 575 7.34 21.75 -17.00
C VAL A 575 6.96 23.22 -16.94
N HIS A 576 6.96 23.78 -15.73
CA HIS A 576 6.59 25.16 -15.48
C HIS A 576 7.69 25.86 -14.70
N ARG A 577 7.86 27.18 -14.87
CA ARG A 577 8.75 27.97 -14.00
C ARG A 577 8.13 28.11 -12.61
N THR A 578 8.92 28.05 -11.54
CA THR A 578 8.39 28.15 -10.17
C THR A 578 7.92 29.55 -9.78
N ASP A 579 8.43 30.61 -10.41
CA ASP A 579 8.13 32.00 -10.03
C ASP A 579 6.78 32.52 -10.52
N ASN A 580 6.32 32.05 -11.68
CA ASN A 580 5.12 32.53 -12.35
C ASN A 580 4.26 31.42 -12.97
N LEU A 581 4.69 30.16 -12.84
CA LEU A 581 4.04 29.00 -13.45
C LEU A 581 3.87 29.14 -14.97
N GLU A 582 4.81 29.79 -15.65
CA GLU A 582 4.84 29.83 -17.11
C GLU A 582 5.18 28.43 -17.65
N LEU A 583 4.30 27.89 -18.50
CA LEU A 583 4.51 26.62 -19.20
C LEU A 583 5.71 26.72 -20.14
N MET A 584 6.67 25.81 -19.95
CA MET A 584 7.89 25.74 -20.75
C MET A 584 7.83 24.60 -21.76
N VAL A 585 7.35 23.44 -21.32
CA VAL A 585 7.27 22.22 -22.11
C VAL A 585 6.05 21.44 -21.65
N GLU A 586 5.32 20.89 -22.61
CA GLU A 586 4.23 19.95 -22.41
C GLU A 586 4.47 18.73 -23.29
N LEU A 587 4.12 17.55 -22.77
CA LEU A 587 4.30 16.28 -23.44
C LEU A 587 3.13 15.37 -23.13
N GLU A 588 2.41 14.92 -24.16
CA GLU A 588 1.49 13.79 -24.04
C GLU A 588 2.29 12.48 -23.93
N LEU A 589 1.89 11.64 -22.97
CA LEU A 589 2.49 10.33 -22.77
C LEU A 589 1.75 9.29 -23.63
N PRO A 590 2.48 8.51 -24.46
CA PRO A 590 1.86 7.50 -25.30
C PRO A 590 1.29 6.36 -24.47
N GLY A 591 0.21 5.73 -24.96
CA GLY A 591 -0.46 4.62 -24.26
C GLY A 591 -1.71 5.03 -23.48
N TYR A 592 -2.06 6.32 -23.51
CA TYR A 592 -3.38 6.80 -23.12
C TYR A 592 -4.34 6.68 -24.31
N GLU A 593 -5.24 5.69 -24.28
CA GLU A 593 -6.33 5.56 -25.26
C GLU A 593 -7.65 6.01 -24.60
N THR A 594 -8.27 7.06 -25.14
CA THR A 594 -9.66 7.41 -24.79
C THR A 594 -10.59 6.40 -25.47
N PRO A 595 -11.50 5.73 -24.73
CA PRO A 595 -12.50 4.90 -25.39
C PRO A 595 -13.36 5.77 -26.32
N GLU A 596 -13.42 5.45 -27.62
CA GLU A 596 -14.34 6.11 -28.54
C GLU A 596 -15.78 5.78 -28.14
N THR A 597 -16.54 6.77 -27.64
CA THR A 597 -17.98 6.64 -27.39
C THR A 597 -18.75 6.81 -28.70
N TYR A 598 -19.23 5.69 -29.27
CA TYR A 598 -20.13 5.71 -30.43
C TYR A 598 -21.59 5.62 -30.00
N TYR A 599 -22.36 6.67 -30.31
CA TYR A 599 -23.83 6.63 -30.28
C TYR A 599 -24.41 7.09 -31.61
N TYR A 600 -25.26 6.24 -32.19
CA TYR A 600 -26.25 6.59 -33.20
C TYR A 600 -27.62 6.55 -32.52
N GLU A 601 -28.42 7.61 -32.66
CA GLU A 601 -29.88 7.50 -32.57
C GLU A 601 -30.44 7.47 -34.00
N ASP A 602 -30.93 6.31 -34.42
CA ASP A 602 -31.93 6.24 -35.50
C ASP A 602 -33.30 6.45 -34.85
N ASP A 603 -33.83 7.67 -34.98
CA ASP A 603 -35.25 7.91 -34.83
C ASP A 603 -36.00 7.41 -36.08
N ASP A 604 -37.17 6.82 -35.83
CA ASP A 604 -38.22 6.39 -36.75
C ASP A 604 -38.05 5.03 -37.46
N GLU A 605 -38.49 3.93 -36.82
CA GLU A 605 -39.48 3.03 -37.46
C GLU A 605 -40.44 2.40 -36.44
N GLU A 606 -41.74 2.68 -36.60
CA GLU A 606 -42.83 1.88 -36.06
C GLU A 606 -42.68 0.40 -36.45
N ALA A 607 -42.38 -0.49 -35.51
CA ALA A 607 -42.50 -1.93 -35.73
C ALA A 607 -43.14 -2.64 -34.52
N LYS A 608 -44.47 -2.58 -34.53
CA LYS A 608 -45.44 -3.61 -34.09
C LYS A 608 -45.06 -4.55 -32.94
N VAL A 609 -45.81 -4.39 -31.86
CA VAL A 609 -46.31 -5.43 -30.96
C VAL A 609 -46.62 -6.73 -31.72
N ASP A 610 -45.99 -7.84 -31.31
CA ASP A 610 -46.59 -9.17 -31.35
C ASP A 610 -46.26 -9.91 -30.04
N ASP A 611 -47.31 -10.39 -29.41
CA ASP A 611 -47.36 -11.06 -28.11
C ASP A 611 -46.88 -12.53 -28.24
N GLY A 612 -46.22 -13.08 -27.21
CA GLY A 612 -46.20 -14.54 -27.04
C GLY A 612 -45.12 -15.14 -26.15
N GLU A 613 -45.54 -15.46 -24.92
CA GLU A 613 -45.07 -16.55 -24.03
C GLU A 613 -43.93 -16.28 -23.03
N GLU A 614 -44.36 -15.74 -21.88
CA GLU A 614 -44.16 -16.24 -20.49
C GLU A 614 -42.90 -17.05 -20.13
N ASP A 615 -42.11 -16.51 -19.19
CA ASP A 615 -41.47 -17.28 -18.11
C ASP A 615 -41.61 -16.51 -16.78
N PRO A 616 -42.23 -17.06 -15.72
CA PRO A 616 -42.52 -16.34 -14.49
C PRO A 616 -41.46 -16.59 -13.39
N GLY A 617 -41.10 -15.55 -12.65
CA GLY A 617 -40.69 -15.69 -11.25
C GLY A 617 -39.46 -14.90 -10.80
N GLU A 618 -39.50 -13.57 -10.88
CA GLU A 618 -38.95 -12.74 -9.80
C GLU A 618 -39.96 -12.74 -8.65
N GLU A 619 -39.51 -12.96 -7.42
CA GLU A 619 -40.06 -12.27 -6.25
C GLU A 619 -38.94 -12.12 -5.18
N ASP A 620 -38.71 -10.86 -4.84
CA ASP A 620 -38.27 -10.30 -3.55
C ASP A 620 -36.79 -10.36 -3.16
N GLN A 621 -36.05 -9.35 -3.67
CA GLN A 621 -35.04 -8.64 -2.88
C GLN A 621 -35.74 -7.80 -1.82
N ASP A 622 -35.54 -8.13 -0.56
CA ASP A 622 -35.86 -7.24 0.56
C ASP A 622 -34.59 -6.89 1.34
N SER A 623 -34.25 -5.61 1.22
CA SER A 623 -33.55 -4.74 2.15
C SER A 623 -32.81 -5.35 3.38
N ALA A 624 -31.50 -5.10 3.45
CA ALA A 624 -30.79 -4.94 4.72
C ALA A 624 -29.62 -3.95 4.56
N THR A 625 -29.92 -2.70 4.86
CA THR A 625 -29.02 -1.69 5.42
C THR A 625 -28.09 -2.29 6.48
N VAL A 626 -26.78 -1.98 6.41
CA VAL A 626 -25.86 -2.13 7.53
C VAL A 626 -25.30 -0.74 7.85
N GLU A 627 -25.96 -0.07 8.80
CA GLU A 627 -25.33 0.85 9.74
C GLU A 627 -24.69 -0.01 10.85
N GLY A 628 -23.48 0.34 11.29
CA GLY A 628 -22.82 -0.26 12.45
C GLY A 628 -21.31 -0.25 12.36
#